data_AF-A0A315S122-F1
#
_entry.id   AF-A0A315S122-F1
#
_cell.length_a   1.000
_cell.length_b   1.000
_cell.length_c   1.000
_cell.angle_alpha   90.00
_cell.angle_beta   90.00
_cell.angle_gamma   90.00
#
_symmetry.space_group_name_H-M   'P 1'
#
loop_
_entity.id
_entity.type
_entity.pdbx_description
1 polymer ?
#
loop_
_entity_poly.entity_id
_entity_poly.type
_entity_poly.pdbx_seq_one_letter_code
_entity_poly.pdbx_strand_id
1 'polypeptide(L)'
;MDKLQILHADMDAFFSAVEQRENPELQGKAVIVGGVNLSNRGVVSTASYEARKFGVHSAMPIAQAKKLCPDGIYLPARHGLYKAASKEVFSILKRYTPLVEKLSIDEAFLDVRGCERLYGNPVELSLIHI
;
A
#
# COMPACT_ATOMS: atom_id res chain seq x y z
N MET A 1 14.24 -32.53 -1.29
CA MET A 1 14.38 -31.43 -2.28
C MET A 1 13.78 -30.22 -1.60
N ASP A 2 14.60 -29.24 -1.21
CA ASP A 2 14.11 -28.04 -0.51
C ASP A 2 13.17 -27.27 -1.43
N LYS A 3 11.89 -27.26 -1.07
CA LYS A 3 10.87 -26.55 -1.83
C LYS A 3 11.02 -25.06 -1.56
N LEU A 4 11.09 -24.27 -2.62
CA LEU A 4 11.10 -22.81 -2.52
C LEU A 4 9.78 -22.35 -1.88
N GLN A 5 9.86 -21.60 -0.79
CA GLN A 5 8.72 -21.06 -0.05
C GLN A 5 8.89 -19.55 0.10
N ILE A 6 8.49 -18.83 -0.94
CA ILE A 6 8.55 -17.37 -0.99
C ILE A 6 7.14 -16.82 -0.91
N LEU A 7 6.95 -15.82 -0.06
CA LEU A 7 5.76 -14.99 -0.02
C LEU A 7 6.06 -13.61 -0.60
N HIS A 8 5.10 -13.06 -1.32
CA HIS A 8 5.09 -11.67 -1.75
C HIS A 8 4.07 -10.91 -0.91
N ALA A 9 4.52 -9.84 -0.25
CA ALA A 9 3.66 -8.92 0.48
C ALA A 9 3.59 -7.59 -0.28
N ASP A 10 2.37 -7.09 -0.51
CA ASP A 10 2.06 -5.84 -1.18
C ASP A 10 0.90 -5.18 -0.41
N MET A 11 1.09 -3.96 0.08
CA MET A 11 0.09 -3.29 0.90
C MET A 11 -0.94 -2.54 0.05
N ASP A 12 -2.20 -2.89 0.28
CA ASP A 12 -3.34 -2.36 -0.46
C ASP A 12 -3.47 -0.82 -0.39
N ALA A 13 -3.48 -0.19 -1.56
CA ALA A 13 -3.72 1.25 -1.74
C ALA A 13 -2.91 2.12 -0.74
N PHE A 14 -1.64 1.76 -0.55
CA PHE A 14 -0.83 2.11 0.61
C PHE A 14 -0.91 3.59 1.02
N PHE A 15 -0.70 4.54 0.11
CA PHE A 15 -0.72 5.96 0.49
C PHE A 15 -2.09 6.41 0.98
N SER A 16 -3.18 6.06 0.27
CA SER A 16 -4.54 6.42 0.70
C SER A 16 -4.95 5.71 1.98
N ALA A 17 -4.52 4.46 2.17
CA ALA A 17 -4.79 3.71 3.39
C ALA A 17 -4.09 4.36 4.61
N VAL A 18 -2.84 4.81 4.44
CA VAL A 18 -2.13 5.56 5.49
C VAL A 18 -2.82 6.90 5.77
N GLU A 19 -3.25 7.64 4.76
CA GLU A 19 -4.02 8.88 4.96
C GLU A 19 -5.32 8.64 5.75
N GLN A 20 -6.08 7.58 5.41
CA GLN A 20 -7.31 7.19 6.11
C GLN A 20 -7.08 6.68 7.53
N ARG A 21 -5.92 6.05 7.79
CA ARG A 21 -5.49 5.65 9.14
C ARG A 21 -5.24 6.89 10.01
N GLU A 22 -4.53 7.88 9.48
CA GLU A 22 -4.16 9.10 10.23
C GLU A 22 -5.32 10.08 10.39
N ASN A 23 -6.30 10.06 9.48
CA ASN A 23 -7.49 10.89 9.58
C ASN A 23 -8.76 10.04 9.40
N PRO A 24 -9.42 9.64 10.51
CA PRO A 24 -10.63 8.83 10.48
C PRO A 24 -11.77 9.45 9.65
N GLU A 25 -11.82 10.78 9.48
CA GLU A 25 -12.85 11.42 8.65
C GLU A 25 -12.72 11.07 7.16
N LEU A 26 -11.60 10.50 6.72
CA LEU A 26 -11.38 10.06 5.34
C LEU A 26 -11.87 8.63 5.08
N GLN A 27 -12.20 7.87 6.12
CA GLN A 27 -12.68 6.50 5.97
C GLN A 27 -14.00 6.46 5.18
N GLY A 28 -14.11 5.52 4.24
CA GLY A 28 -15.28 5.40 3.37
C GLY A 28 -15.43 6.52 2.33
N LYS A 29 -14.44 7.42 2.19
CA LYS A 29 -14.46 8.52 1.22
C LYS A 29 -13.49 8.25 0.07
N ALA A 30 -13.81 8.80 -1.10
CA ALA A 30 -12.94 8.75 -2.27
C ALA A 30 -11.70 9.63 -2.08
N VAL A 31 -10.62 9.06 -1.54
CA VAL A 31 -9.32 9.71 -1.35
C VAL A 31 -8.41 9.45 -2.55
N ILE A 32 -7.77 10.51 -3.06
CA ILE A 32 -6.80 10.49 -4.15
C ILE A 32 -5.53 11.21 -3.69
N VAL A 33 -4.42 10.49 -3.63
CA VAL A 33 -3.11 11.04 -3.27
C VAL A 33 -2.27 11.24 -4.53
N GLY A 34 -1.62 12.38 -4.69
CA GLY A 34 -0.69 12.59 -5.79
C GLY A 34 -0.16 14.00 -5.92
N GLY A 35 0.24 14.37 -7.13
CA GLY A 35 0.77 15.69 -7.48
C GLY A 35 -0.29 16.80 -7.54
N VAL A 36 -1.19 16.87 -6.56
CA VAL A 36 -2.38 17.76 -6.61
C VAL A 36 -2.03 19.25 -6.64
N ASN A 37 -0.85 19.63 -6.15
CA ASN A 37 -0.35 21.00 -6.14
C ASN A 37 0.50 21.35 -7.38
N LEU A 38 0.68 20.42 -8.33
CA LEU A 38 1.52 20.60 -9.51
C LEU A 38 0.74 21.15 -10.72
N SER A 39 -0.31 21.94 -10.46
CA SER A 39 -1.26 22.41 -11.48
C SER A 39 -1.74 21.24 -12.37
N ASN A 40 -1.78 21.41 -13.70
CA ASN A 40 -2.21 20.37 -14.65
C ASN A 40 -1.14 19.30 -14.96
N ARG A 41 0.02 19.31 -14.28
CA ARG A 41 1.11 18.34 -14.52
C ARG A 41 1.17 17.22 -13.48
N GLY A 42 0.33 17.28 -12.47
CA GLY A 42 0.26 16.24 -11.44
C GLY A 42 -0.34 14.94 -11.95
N VAL A 43 0.14 13.83 -11.39
CA VAL A 43 -0.46 12.49 -11.55
C VAL A 43 -0.93 11.94 -10.21
N VAL A 44 -1.89 11.02 -10.26
CA VAL A 44 -2.33 10.20 -9.13
C VAL A 44 -1.20 9.24 -8.75
N SER A 45 -0.74 9.30 -7.51
CA SER A 45 0.18 8.31 -6.95
C SER A 45 -0.57 7.08 -6.46
N THR A 46 -1.72 7.28 -5.82
CA THR A 46 -2.60 6.20 -5.36
C THR A 46 -4.03 6.71 -5.20
N ALA A 47 -4.98 5.81 -5.44
CA ALA A 47 -6.40 6.05 -5.23
C ALA A 47 -6.95 4.98 -4.27
N SER A 48 -7.77 5.42 -3.32
CA SER A 48 -8.59 4.58 -2.44
C SER A 48 -9.55 3.71 -3.25
N TYR A 49 -10.05 2.62 -2.66
CA TYR A 49 -11.05 1.77 -3.32
C TYR A 49 -12.31 2.54 -3.68
N GLU A 50 -12.73 3.49 -2.85
CA GLU A 50 -13.86 4.38 -3.11
C GLU A 50 -13.64 5.24 -4.35
N ALA A 51 -12.44 5.79 -4.52
CA ALA A 51 -12.09 6.56 -5.72
C ALA A 51 -11.95 5.65 -6.97
N ARG A 52 -11.44 4.42 -6.81
CA ARG A 52 -11.32 3.44 -7.91
C ARG A 52 -12.67 3.05 -8.51
N LYS A 53 -13.77 3.08 -7.74
CA LYS A 53 -15.13 2.87 -8.25
C LYS A 53 -15.55 3.89 -9.33
N PHE A 54 -14.95 5.08 -9.31
CA PHE A 54 -15.16 6.12 -10.34
C PHE A 54 -14.19 6.00 -11.51
N GLY A 55 -13.34 4.97 -11.54
CA GLY A 55 -12.34 4.74 -12.58
C GLY A 55 -11.01 5.46 -12.34
N VAL A 56 -10.81 6.12 -11.19
CA VAL A 56 -9.52 6.74 -10.85
C VAL A 56 -8.48 5.66 -10.52
N HIS A 57 -7.29 5.75 -11.10
CA HIS A 57 -6.19 4.81 -10.87
C HIS A 57 -4.83 5.52 -10.83
N SER A 58 -3.80 4.81 -10.35
CA SER A 58 -2.42 5.31 -10.31
C SER A 58 -1.92 5.70 -11.70
N ALA A 59 -0.97 6.64 -11.76
CA ALA A 59 -0.42 7.26 -12.96
C ALA A 59 -1.42 8.07 -13.82
N MET A 60 -2.71 8.12 -13.46
CA MET A 60 -3.68 8.98 -14.13
C MET A 60 -3.35 10.47 -13.92
N PRO A 61 -3.48 11.35 -14.93
CA PRO A 61 -3.39 12.79 -14.74
C PRO A 61 -4.43 13.29 -13.72
N ILE A 62 -4.03 14.14 -12.77
CA ILE A 62 -4.94 14.70 -11.76
C ILE A 62 -6.11 15.45 -12.41
N ALA A 63 -5.87 16.12 -13.54
CA ALA A 63 -6.92 16.80 -14.31
C ALA A 63 -7.99 15.82 -14.82
N GLN A 64 -7.62 14.60 -15.20
CA GLN A 64 -8.57 13.56 -15.60
C GLN A 64 -9.26 12.96 -14.38
N ALA A 65 -8.52 12.70 -13.30
CA ALA A 65 -9.10 12.21 -12.05
C ALA A 65 -10.21 13.15 -11.54
N LYS A 66 -9.99 14.47 -11.59
CA LYS A 66 -10.99 15.49 -11.20
C LYS A 66 -12.26 15.49 -12.06
N LYS A 67 -12.17 15.04 -13.32
CA LYS A 67 -13.35 14.87 -14.17
C LYS A 67 -14.14 13.62 -13.81
N LEU A 68 -13.45 12.53 -13.45
CA LEU A 68 -14.06 11.25 -13.09
C LEU A 68 -14.66 11.26 -11.68
N CYS A 69 -13.99 11.93 -10.74
CA CYS A 69 -14.37 11.97 -9.32
C CYS A 69 -14.32 13.42 -8.81
N PRO A 70 -15.25 14.30 -9.24
CA PRO A 70 -15.22 15.73 -8.90
C PRO A 70 -15.32 16.00 -7.40
N ASP A 71 -16.07 15.17 -6.68
CA ASP A 71 -16.26 15.26 -5.22
C ASP A 71 -15.20 14.48 -4.43
N GLY A 72 -14.15 13.99 -5.10
CA GLY A 72 -13.04 13.29 -4.48
C GLY A 72 -12.19 14.19 -3.57
N ILE A 73 -11.59 13.60 -2.55
CA ILE A 73 -10.65 14.26 -1.64
C ILE A 73 -9.24 14.12 -2.20
N TYR A 74 -8.68 15.25 -2.67
CA TYR A 74 -7.36 15.31 -3.30
C TYR A 74 -6.31 15.77 -2.30
N LEU A 75 -5.35 14.90 -1.98
CA LEU A 75 -4.30 15.16 -1.00
C LEU A 75 -2.91 15.19 -1.66
N PRO A 76 -2.02 16.14 -1.29
CA PRO A 76 -0.63 16.09 -1.69
C PRO A 76 0.08 14.93 -0.99
N ALA A 77 1.00 14.28 -1.69
CA ALA A 77 1.77 13.17 -1.13
C ALA A 77 2.63 13.60 0.07
N ARG A 78 2.40 12.97 1.23
CA ARG A 78 3.17 13.15 2.47
C ARG A 78 4.24 12.07 2.61
N HIS A 79 5.25 12.06 1.74
CA HIS A 79 6.25 10.97 1.68
C HIS A 79 6.94 10.62 3.02
N GLY A 80 7.13 11.60 3.92
CA GLY A 80 7.68 11.36 5.26
C GLY A 80 6.78 10.44 6.10
N LEU A 81 5.46 10.65 6.04
CA LEU A 81 4.46 9.81 6.71
C LEU A 81 4.46 8.39 6.13
N TYR A 82 4.46 8.25 4.81
CA TYR A 82 4.44 6.93 4.16
C TYR A 82 5.72 6.15 4.46
N LYS A 83 6.87 6.83 4.55
CA LYS A 83 8.15 6.21 4.93
C LYS A 83 8.15 5.73 6.38
N ALA A 84 7.48 6.45 7.29
CA ALA A 84 7.33 6.01 8.68
C ALA A 84 6.45 4.76 8.77
N ALA A 85 5.27 4.78 8.14
CA ALA A 85 4.38 3.61 8.07
C ALA A 85 5.07 2.40 7.42
N SER A 86 5.84 2.60 6.34
CA SER A 86 6.63 1.55 5.70
C SER A 86 7.62 0.90 6.68
N LYS A 87 8.30 1.68 7.52
CA LYS A 87 9.20 1.10 8.53
C LYS A 87 8.47 0.23 9.54
N GLU A 88 7.27 0.64 9.97
CA GLU A 88 6.43 -0.14 10.87
C GLU A 88 6.05 -1.48 10.24
N VAL A 89 5.55 -1.46 9.00
CA VAL A 89 5.16 -2.69 8.28
C VAL A 89 6.36 -3.62 8.08
N PHE A 90 7.50 -3.10 7.61
CA PHE A 90 8.68 -3.94 7.41
C PHE A 90 9.28 -4.46 8.73
N SER A 91 9.09 -3.75 9.84
CA SER A 91 9.43 -4.26 11.17
C SER A 91 8.55 -5.47 11.53
N ILE A 92 7.26 -5.42 11.18
CA ILE A 92 6.33 -6.53 11.37
C ILE A 92 6.73 -7.75 10.53
N LEU A 93 7.01 -7.56 9.24
CA LEU A 93 7.44 -8.62 8.31
C LEU A 93 8.68 -9.37 8.85
N LYS A 94 9.65 -8.63 9.40
CA LYS A 94 10.89 -9.17 9.97
C LYS A 94 10.69 -10.02 11.23
N ARG A 95 9.51 -10.00 11.84
CA ARG A 95 9.19 -10.89 12.98
C ARG A 95 8.92 -12.33 12.53
N TYR A 96 8.50 -12.53 11.27
CA TYR A 96 8.20 -13.84 10.73
C TYR A 96 9.45 -14.53 10.15
N THR A 97 10.28 -13.77 9.44
CA THR A 97 11.57 -14.26 8.91
C THR A 97 12.58 -13.11 8.88
N PRO A 98 13.88 -13.37 9.13
CA PRO A 98 14.93 -12.38 8.89
C PRO A 98 15.20 -12.16 7.40
N LEU A 99 14.76 -13.07 6.53
CA LEU A 99 14.99 -13.04 5.08
C LEU A 99 13.88 -12.24 4.38
N VAL A 100 13.97 -10.92 4.49
CA VAL A 100 13.04 -9.96 3.86
C VAL A 100 13.79 -9.11 2.83
N GLU A 101 13.39 -9.23 1.57
CA GLU A 101 13.90 -8.41 0.47
C GLU A 101 12.89 -7.32 0.09
N LYS A 102 13.27 -6.06 0.27
CA LYS A 102 12.42 -4.89 -0.02
C LYS A 102 12.47 -4.54 -1.50
N LEU A 103 11.32 -4.49 -2.16
CA LEU A 103 11.19 -4.06 -3.56
C LEU A 103 10.82 -2.57 -3.68
N SER A 104 9.82 -2.13 -2.91
CA SER A 104 9.28 -0.78 -2.96
C SER A 104 8.99 -0.27 -1.55
N ILE A 105 8.28 0.85 -1.41
CA ILE A 105 7.91 1.37 -0.08
C ILE A 105 6.91 0.45 0.64
N ASP A 106 6.17 -0.34 -0.11
CA ASP A 106 5.06 -1.16 0.31
C ASP A 106 5.10 -2.61 -0.21
N GLU A 107 6.21 -3.03 -0.82
CA GLU A 107 6.35 -4.40 -1.35
C GLU A 107 7.63 -5.09 -0.88
N ALA A 108 7.51 -6.38 -0.57
CA ALA A 108 8.62 -7.23 -0.18
C ALA A 108 8.43 -8.71 -0.56
N PHE A 109 9.55 -9.40 -0.81
CA PHE A 109 9.61 -10.85 -0.77
C PHE A 109 10.10 -11.34 0.59
N LEU A 110 9.48 -12.41 1.08
CA LEU A 110 9.83 -13.09 2.32
C LEU A 110 10.17 -14.55 2.03
N ASP A 111 11.35 -14.98 2.44
CA ASP A 111 11.69 -16.40 2.44
C ASP A 111 11.36 -17.04 3.78
N VAL A 112 10.38 -17.94 3.76
CA VAL A 112 9.80 -18.56 4.96
C VAL A 112 10.16 -20.03 5.10
N ARG A 113 11.17 -20.50 4.35
CA ARG A 113 11.73 -21.85 4.52
C ARG A 113 12.21 -22.05 5.96
N GLY A 114 11.80 -23.15 6.58
CA GLY A 114 12.17 -23.48 7.97
C GLY A 114 11.28 -22.85 9.04
N CYS A 115 10.30 -22.03 8.65
CA CYS A 115 9.36 -21.40 9.59
C CYS A 115 8.09 -22.24 9.85
N GLU A 116 7.98 -23.43 9.25
CA GLU A 116 6.74 -24.20 9.18
C GLU A 116 6.23 -24.69 10.54
N ARG A 117 7.15 -24.98 11.46
CA ARG A 117 6.78 -25.39 12.83
C ARG A 117 6.19 -24.25 13.65
N LEU A 118 6.53 -23.00 13.34
CA LEU A 118 6.07 -21.83 14.08
C LEU A 118 4.76 -21.30 13.52
N TYR A 119 4.60 -21.33 12.20
CA TYR A 119 3.53 -20.60 11.51
C TYR A 119 2.76 -21.43 10.49
N GLY A 120 3.04 -22.72 10.37
CA GLY A 120 2.44 -23.58 9.36
C GLY A 120 3.06 -23.37 7.97
N ASN A 121 2.39 -23.91 6.95
CA ASN A 121 2.83 -23.74 5.58
C ASN A 121 2.68 -22.28 5.10
N PRO A 122 3.29 -21.88 3.96
CA PRO A 122 3.26 -20.48 3.51
C PRO A 122 1.85 -19.89 3.35
N VAL A 123 0.86 -20.71 2.97
CA VAL A 123 -0.54 -20.25 2.87
C VAL A 123 -1.11 -19.95 4.25
N GLU A 124 -0.88 -20.83 5.22
CA GLU A 124 -1.28 -20.61 6.62
C GLU A 124 -0.61 -19.34 7.18
N LEU A 125 0.70 -19.17 6.98
CA LEU A 125 1.41 -17.98 7.44
C LEU A 125 0.87 -16.70 6.80
N SER A 126 0.49 -16.72 5.52
CA SER A 126 -0.12 -15.56 4.85
C SER A 126 -1.49 -15.17 5.42
N LEU A 127 -2.20 -16.10 6.06
CA LEU A 127 -3.50 -15.85 6.72
C LEU A 127 -3.36 -15.34 8.16
N ILE A 128 -2.17 -15.46 8.77
CA ILE A 128 -1.92 -15.17 10.20
C ILE A 128 -1.50 -13.69 10.41
N HIS A 129 -2.02 -12.75 9.63
CA HIS A 129 -1.80 -11.29 9.80
C HIS A 129 -0.42 -10.79 9.33
N ILE A 130 -0.10 -11.02 8.05
CA ILE A 130 0.76 -10.11 7.28
C ILE A 130 -0.15 -9.15 6.51
#